data_AF-A0A442F5H3-F1
#
_entry.id   AF-A0A442F5H3-F1
#
_cell.length_a   1.000
_cell.length_b   1.000
_cell.length_c   1.000
_cell.angle_alpha   90.00
_cell.angle_beta   90.00
_cell.angle_gamma   90.00
#
_symmetry.space_group_name_H-M   'P 1'
#
loop_
_entity.id
_entity.type
_entity.pdbx_description
1 polymer ?
#
loop_
_entity_poly.entity_id
_entity_poly.type
_entity_poly.pdbx_seq_one_letter_code
_entity_poly.pdbx_strand_id
1 'polypeptide(L)'
;MLPQLTLNRAFMVDFSEAEPPCFALGMVAVDGKETGFLAMRPKEAIPGRVMGKGFQLGHALFGTSQVVLAQFVFRFYGHALYQALVNPALPMVQNILTTMIADGDYFFFALNPGDRVTAFRSEIDAHNLAGMRDNLPAMQAATTTHHEYEQGVRAFARNPAPEGTLMNWVCRDKREYLDLSNNVATLNPAGA
;
A
#
# COMPACT_ATOMS: atom_id res chain seq x y z
N MET A 1 -22.16 11.87 5.69
CA MET A 1 -20.92 12.40 5.06
C MET A 1 -19.87 11.31 5.13
N LEU A 2 -19.08 11.11 4.08
CA LEU A 2 -17.90 10.26 4.18
C LEU A 2 -16.84 10.98 5.02
N PRO A 3 -16.09 10.27 5.87
CA PRO A 3 -15.16 10.92 6.78
C PRO A 3 -14.02 11.56 6.00
N GLN A 4 -13.54 12.70 6.52
CA GLN A 4 -12.46 13.47 5.91
C GLN A 4 -11.14 12.75 6.15
N LEU A 5 -10.38 12.49 5.08
CA LEU A 5 -9.09 11.83 5.18
C LEU A 5 -7.98 12.88 5.09
N THR A 6 -7.08 12.86 6.06
CA THR A 6 -5.93 13.77 6.12
C THR A 6 -4.65 13.00 5.84
N LEU A 7 -3.92 13.41 4.81
CA LEU A 7 -2.65 12.80 4.40
C LEU A 7 -1.58 13.88 4.27
N ASN A 8 -0.31 13.48 4.23
CA ASN A 8 0.76 14.39 3.92
C ASN A 8 0.66 14.89 2.46
N ARG A 9 0.71 16.21 2.26
CA ARG A 9 0.53 16.85 0.94
C ARG A 9 1.67 16.51 -0.02
N ALA A 10 2.91 16.50 0.47
CA ALA A 10 4.07 16.18 -0.37
C ALA A 10 4.03 14.72 -0.81
N PHE A 11 3.56 13.81 0.06
CA PHE A 11 3.28 12.43 -0.35
C PHE A 11 2.30 12.39 -1.53
N MET A 12 1.16 13.09 -1.44
CA MET A 12 0.14 13.02 -2.50
C MET A 12 0.64 13.59 -3.82
N VAL A 13 1.39 14.69 -3.80
CA VAL A 13 1.99 15.29 -5.00
C VAL A 13 2.93 14.29 -5.66
N ASP A 14 3.94 13.82 -4.93
CA ASP A 14 4.91 12.86 -5.46
C ASP A 14 4.24 11.57 -5.97
N PHE A 15 3.23 11.06 -5.25
CA PHE A 15 2.52 9.86 -5.66
C PHE A 15 1.69 10.08 -6.94
N SER A 16 1.08 11.25 -7.10
CA SER A 16 0.29 11.58 -8.29
C SER A 16 1.17 11.78 -9.55
N GLU A 17 2.39 12.26 -9.36
CA GLU A 17 3.37 12.50 -10.44
C GLU A 17 4.18 11.25 -10.80
N ALA A 18 4.27 10.28 -9.89
CA ALA A 18 5.01 9.04 -10.11
C ALA A 18 4.47 8.22 -11.30
N GLU A 19 5.38 7.69 -12.12
CA GLU A 19 5.01 6.95 -13.34
C GLU A 19 4.19 5.68 -13.03
N PRO A 20 3.02 5.47 -13.65
CA PRO A 20 2.19 4.31 -13.38
C PRO A 20 2.62 3.10 -14.25
N PRO A 21 2.42 1.85 -13.80
CA PRO A 21 1.72 1.49 -12.57
C PRO A 21 2.61 1.59 -11.34
N CYS A 22 2.16 2.31 -10.31
CA CYS A 22 2.91 2.50 -9.08
C CYS A 22 2.07 2.25 -7.83
N PHE A 23 2.78 2.02 -6.73
CA PHE A 23 2.23 1.68 -5.43
C PHE A 23 2.94 2.48 -4.34
N ALA A 24 2.23 2.82 -3.28
CA ALA A 24 2.80 3.45 -2.10
C ALA A 24 2.04 3.02 -0.83
N LEU A 25 2.68 3.26 0.32
CA LEU A 25 2.07 3.11 1.64
C LEU A 25 2.43 4.32 2.48
N GLY A 26 1.56 4.68 3.42
CA GLY A 26 1.76 5.86 4.28
C GLY A 26 0.79 5.88 5.45
N MET A 27 0.69 7.04 6.09
CA MET A 27 -0.22 7.31 7.20
C MET A 27 -1.36 8.22 6.76
N VAL A 28 -2.57 7.94 7.26
CA VAL A 28 -3.76 8.75 7.07
C VAL A 28 -4.43 8.98 8.41
N ALA A 29 -4.93 10.20 8.64
CA ALA A 29 -5.77 10.49 9.79
C ALA A 29 -7.23 10.59 9.37
N VAL A 30 -8.11 9.96 10.15
CA VAL A 30 -9.57 10.01 10.00
C VAL A 30 -10.18 10.23 11.39
N ASP A 31 -11.05 11.22 11.52
CA ASP A 31 -11.71 11.56 12.79
C ASP A 31 -10.75 11.73 13.98
N GLY A 32 -9.54 12.26 13.72
CA GLY A 32 -8.50 12.47 14.73
C GLY A 32 -7.69 11.22 15.11
N LYS A 33 -7.95 10.06 14.48
CA LYS A 33 -7.18 8.83 14.64
C LYS A 33 -6.28 8.60 13.42
N GLU A 34 -5.00 8.36 13.65
CA GLU A 34 -4.07 7.95 12.60
C GLU A 34 -4.14 6.44 12.36
N THR A 35 -4.01 6.02 11.11
CA THR A 35 -3.80 4.62 10.72
C THR A 35 -3.00 4.54 9.43
N GLY A 36 -2.64 3.34 8.99
CA GLY A 36 -1.91 3.15 7.74
C GLY A 36 -2.83 3.06 6.51
N PHE A 37 -2.25 3.31 5.35
CA PHE A 37 -2.93 3.06 4.08
C PHE A 37 -2.02 2.39 3.05
N LEU A 38 -2.67 1.77 2.07
CA LEU A 38 -2.09 1.22 0.86
C LEU A 38 -2.66 2.00 -0.34
N ALA A 39 -1.83 2.46 -1.26
CA ALA A 39 -2.26 3.24 -2.41
C ALA A 39 -1.70 2.65 -3.72
N MET A 40 -2.53 2.61 -4.76
CA MET A 40 -2.09 2.25 -6.10
C MET A 40 -2.53 3.28 -7.13
N ARG A 41 -1.72 3.42 -8.18
CA ARG A 41 -2.03 4.20 -9.38
C ARG A 41 -1.83 3.27 -10.59
N PRO A 42 -2.90 2.67 -11.12
CA PRO A 42 -2.79 1.80 -12.29
C PRO A 42 -2.51 2.64 -13.56
N LYS A 43 -1.93 2.01 -14.57
CA LYS A 43 -1.70 2.65 -15.89
C LYS A 43 -3.00 2.92 -16.63
N GLU A 44 -3.96 2.01 -16.49
CA GLU A 44 -5.29 2.12 -17.07
C GLU A 44 -6.33 2.26 -15.96
N ALA A 45 -7.40 3.02 -16.23
CA ALA A 45 -8.46 3.19 -15.26
C ALA A 45 -9.20 1.86 -15.02
N ILE A 46 -9.32 1.48 -13.74
CA ILE A 46 -10.13 0.33 -13.35
C ILE A 46 -11.60 0.72 -13.54
N PRO A 47 -12.40 -0.05 -14.30
CA PRO A 47 -13.80 0.30 -14.54
C PRO A 47 -14.59 0.40 -13.24
N GLY A 48 -15.51 1.38 -13.14
CA GLY A 48 -16.32 1.57 -11.93
C GLY A 48 -17.09 0.31 -11.49
N ARG A 49 -17.61 -0.46 -12.45
CA ARG A 49 -18.27 -1.77 -12.20
C ARG A 49 -17.35 -2.83 -11.58
N VAL A 50 -16.03 -2.71 -11.77
CA VAL A 50 -15.02 -3.60 -11.17
C VAL A 50 -14.69 -3.08 -9.78
N MET A 51 -14.45 -1.78 -9.63
CA MET A 51 -14.21 -1.14 -8.33
C MET A 51 -15.35 -1.36 -7.33
N GLY A 52 -16.61 -1.26 -7.79
CA GLY A 52 -17.79 -1.48 -6.96
C GLY A 52 -17.97 -2.94 -6.48
N LYS A 53 -17.28 -3.91 -7.09
CA LYS A 53 -17.21 -5.29 -6.58
C LYS A 53 -16.15 -5.46 -5.49
N GLY A 54 -15.36 -4.42 -5.23
CA GLY A 54 -14.18 -4.49 -4.38
C GLY A 54 -13.03 -5.29 -5.01
N PHE A 55 -12.07 -5.63 -4.17
CA PHE A 55 -10.89 -6.38 -4.52
C PHE A 55 -10.50 -7.31 -3.36
N GLN A 56 -9.70 -8.32 -3.65
CA GLN A 56 -9.06 -9.13 -2.62
C GLN A 56 -7.66 -8.59 -2.36
N LEU A 57 -7.37 -8.27 -1.09
CA LEU A 57 -6.02 -8.01 -0.62
C LEU A 57 -5.37 -9.34 -0.20
N GLY A 58 -4.22 -9.63 -0.78
CA GLY A 58 -3.33 -10.70 -0.34
C GLY A 58 -1.99 -10.13 0.11
N HIS A 59 -1.28 -10.88 0.95
CA HIS A 59 0.07 -10.55 1.36
C HIS A 59 0.89 -11.83 1.54
N ALA A 60 2.19 -11.73 1.35
CA ALA A 60 3.13 -12.83 1.56
C ALA A 60 4.53 -12.27 1.86
N LEU A 61 5.40 -13.11 2.41
CA LEU A 61 6.83 -12.82 2.42
C LEU A 61 7.48 -13.49 1.21
N PHE A 62 8.35 -12.74 0.54
CA PHE A 62 9.14 -13.20 -0.58
C PHE A 62 10.63 -13.06 -0.27
N GLY A 63 11.42 -14.05 -0.69
CA GLY A 63 12.87 -14.07 -0.52
C GLY A 63 13.34 -15.20 0.38
N THR A 64 14.39 -14.93 1.16
CA THR A 64 15.05 -15.90 2.06
C THR A 64 14.93 -15.44 3.52
N SER A 65 15.46 -16.23 4.46
CA SER A 65 15.57 -15.80 5.85
C SER A 65 16.47 -14.58 6.06
N GLN A 66 17.32 -14.22 5.08
CA GLN A 66 18.25 -13.09 5.14
C GLN A 66 17.72 -11.89 4.34
N VAL A 67 17.01 -12.15 3.24
CA VAL A 67 16.42 -11.13 2.37
C VAL A 67 14.91 -11.30 2.37
N VAL A 68 14.20 -10.45 3.11
CA VAL A 68 12.75 -10.52 3.29
C VAL A 68 12.11 -9.34 2.60
N LEU A 69 11.26 -9.61 1.62
CA LEU A 69 10.39 -8.63 0.98
C LEU A 69 8.94 -8.91 1.37
N ALA A 70 8.18 -7.87 1.66
CA ALA A 70 6.74 -8.01 1.87
C ALA A 70 6.02 -7.77 0.54
N GLN A 71 5.30 -8.78 0.07
CA GLN A 71 4.46 -8.72 -1.12
C GLN A 71 3.05 -8.31 -0.72
N PHE A 72 2.50 -7.35 -1.45
CA PHE A 72 1.08 -7.00 -1.41
C PHE A 72 0.45 -7.33 -2.77
N VAL A 73 -0.71 -7.96 -2.76
CA VAL A 73 -1.44 -8.41 -3.94
C VAL A 73 -2.85 -7.82 -3.92
N PHE A 74 -3.24 -7.18 -5.01
CA PHE A 74 -4.54 -6.56 -5.19
C PHE A 74 -5.24 -7.23 -6.37
N ARG A 75 -6.16 -8.15 -6.10
CA ARG A 75 -6.92 -8.87 -7.13
C ARG A 75 -8.27 -8.22 -7.33
N PHE A 76 -8.46 -7.57 -8.48
CA PHE A 76 -9.74 -7.05 -8.92
C PHE A 76 -10.48 -8.11 -9.75
N TYR A 77 -11.64 -8.55 -9.27
CA TYR A 77 -12.38 -9.69 -9.84
C TYR A 77 -12.75 -9.50 -11.31
N GLY A 78 -12.24 -10.40 -12.17
CA GLY A 78 -12.50 -10.36 -13.61
C GLY A 78 -11.82 -9.20 -14.35
N HIS A 79 -10.78 -8.59 -13.76
CA HIS A 79 -10.05 -7.48 -14.38
C HIS A 79 -8.54 -7.72 -14.39
N ALA A 80 -7.86 -7.53 -13.25
CA ALA A 80 -6.41 -7.59 -13.18
C ALA A 80 -5.94 -7.95 -11.76
N LEU A 81 -4.72 -8.48 -11.68
CA LEU A 81 -3.97 -8.61 -10.44
C LEU A 81 -2.81 -7.62 -10.49
N TYR A 82 -2.75 -6.77 -9.48
CA TYR A 82 -1.60 -5.90 -9.24
C TYR A 82 -0.84 -6.40 -8.03
N GLN A 83 0.46 -6.18 -8.01
CA GLN A 83 1.29 -6.55 -6.88
C GLN A 83 2.42 -5.57 -6.68
N ALA A 84 2.84 -5.41 -5.43
CA ALA A 84 3.98 -4.60 -5.07
C ALA A 84 4.86 -5.37 -4.08
N LEU A 85 6.16 -5.13 -4.16
CA LEU A 85 7.12 -5.59 -3.18
C LEU A 85 7.61 -4.38 -2.41
N VAL A 86 7.65 -4.49 -1.08
CA VAL A 86 8.24 -3.48 -0.21
C VAL A 86 9.33 -4.07 0.65
N ASN A 87 10.24 -3.21 1.09
CA ASN A 87 11.28 -3.58 2.03
C ASN A 87 10.80 -3.34 3.48
N PRO A 88 10.45 -4.40 4.24
CA PRO A 88 10.01 -4.28 5.62
C PRO A 88 11.12 -3.89 6.60
N ALA A 89 12.39 -3.88 6.18
CA ALA A 89 13.51 -3.39 7.01
C ALA A 89 13.51 -1.86 7.15
N LEU A 90 12.76 -1.14 6.31
CA LEU A 90 12.71 0.32 6.36
C LEU A 90 11.84 0.79 7.53
N PRO A 91 12.34 1.67 8.43
CA PRO A 91 11.59 2.10 9.61
C PRO A 91 10.23 2.73 9.30
N MET A 92 10.11 3.41 8.15
CA MET A 92 8.85 3.94 7.65
C MET A 92 7.80 2.83 7.45
N VAL A 93 8.22 1.73 6.81
CA VAL A 93 7.35 0.57 6.56
C VAL A 93 6.98 -0.12 7.86
N GLN A 94 7.94 -0.30 8.77
CA GLN A 94 7.68 -0.89 10.08
C GLN A 94 6.65 -0.11 10.89
N ASN A 95 6.76 1.23 10.89
CA ASN A 95 5.79 2.09 11.55
C ASN A 95 4.38 1.90 10.96
N ILE A 96 4.24 2.02 9.63
CA ILE A 96 2.95 1.89 8.96
C ILE A 96 2.30 0.53 9.23
N LEU A 97 3.05 -0.57 9.05
CA LEU A 97 2.51 -1.92 9.22
C LEU A 97 2.14 -2.21 10.68
N THR A 98 2.97 -1.75 11.63
CA THR A 98 2.68 -1.90 13.05
C THR A 98 1.40 -1.16 13.42
N THR A 99 1.21 0.08 12.93
CA THR A 99 0.00 0.84 13.18
C THR A 99 -1.24 0.17 12.58
N MET A 100 -1.19 -0.26 11.31
CA MET A 100 -2.32 -0.97 10.67
C MET A 100 -2.75 -2.22 11.47
N ILE A 101 -1.78 -2.99 11.95
CA ILE A 101 -2.06 -4.23 12.71
C ILE A 101 -2.57 -3.91 14.11
N ALA A 102 -1.97 -2.93 14.79
CA ALA A 102 -2.37 -2.54 16.14
C ALA A 102 -3.79 -1.95 16.17
N ASP A 103 -4.13 -1.14 15.17
CA ASP A 103 -5.42 -0.47 15.09
C ASP A 103 -6.55 -1.37 14.62
N GLY A 104 -6.23 -2.47 13.93
CA GLY A 104 -7.28 -3.24 13.27
C GLY A 104 -8.00 -2.37 12.22
N ASP A 105 -7.31 -1.42 11.57
CA ASP A 105 -7.87 -0.57 10.52
C ASP A 105 -6.81 -0.24 9.46
N TYR A 106 -7.25 -0.02 8.22
CA TYR A 106 -6.44 0.61 7.18
C TYR A 106 -7.30 1.15 6.03
N PHE A 107 -6.73 2.07 5.26
CA PHE A 107 -7.33 2.56 4.03
C PHE A 107 -6.65 1.99 2.79
N PHE A 108 -7.44 1.79 1.74
CA PHE A 108 -6.93 1.53 0.41
C PHE A 108 -7.36 2.63 -0.56
N PHE A 109 -6.39 3.17 -1.31
CA PHE A 109 -6.61 4.20 -2.32
C PHE A 109 -6.27 3.70 -3.72
N ALA A 110 -7.16 3.94 -4.67
CA ALA A 110 -6.89 3.77 -6.09
C ALA A 110 -6.98 5.12 -6.80
N LEU A 111 -5.85 5.64 -7.28
CA LEU A 111 -5.76 6.85 -8.09
C LEU A 111 -5.87 6.45 -9.57
N ASN A 112 -7.08 6.47 -10.12
CA ASN A 112 -7.25 6.20 -11.55
C ASN A 112 -6.79 7.40 -12.39
N PRO A 113 -6.35 7.18 -13.64
CA PRO A 113 -6.14 8.26 -14.61
C PRO A 113 -7.35 9.20 -14.68
N GLY A 114 -7.10 10.51 -14.78
CA GLY A 114 -8.15 11.55 -14.78
C GLY A 114 -8.61 12.01 -13.40
N ASP A 115 -7.70 12.01 -12.42
CA ASP A 115 -7.85 12.56 -11.06
C ASP A 115 -8.99 11.97 -10.21
N ARG A 116 -9.51 10.79 -10.59
CA ARG A 116 -10.52 10.09 -9.79
C ARG A 116 -9.87 9.19 -8.76
N VAL A 117 -9.97 9.61 -7.50
CA VAL A 117 -9.58 8.80 -6.34
C VAL A 117 -10.78 7.98 -5.86
N THR A 118 -10.57 6.68 -5.71
CA THR A 118 -11.49 5.80 -4.98
C THR A 118 -10.82 5.38 -3.67
N ALA A 119 -11.52 5.56 -2.55
CA ALA A 119 -11.06 5.15 -1.24
C ALA A 119 -11.95 4.05 -0.66
N PHE A 120 -11.33 3.04 -0.08
CA PHE A 120 -11.99 2.00 0.69
C PHE A 120 -11.43 2.05 2.10
N ARG A 121 -12.29 2.11 3.10
CA ARG A 121 -11.91 1.77 4.47
C ARG A 121 -12.14 0.28 4.65
N SER A 122 -11.13 -0.43 5.12
CA SER A 122 -11.25 -1.83 5.45
C SER A 122 -11.29 -1.95 6.96
N GLU A 123 -12.50 -2.07 7.52
CA GLU A 123 -12.63 -2.51 8.91
C GLU A 123 -12.11 -3.94 8.99
N ILE A 124 -11.19 -4.19 9.92
CA ILE A 124 -10.42 -5.43 9.90
C ILE A 124 -11.24 -6.54 10.55
N ASP A 125 -11.92 -7.30 9.71
CA ASP A 125 -12.26 -8.66 10.10
C ASP A 125 -10.96 -9.42 10.39
N ALA A 126 -10.93 -10.14 11.52
CA ALA A 126 -9.75 -10.84 12.04
C ALA A 126 -9.02 -11.75 11.01
N HIS A 127 -9.68 -12.11 9.92
CA HIS A 127 -9.17 -12.96 8.85
C HIS A 127 -8.30 -12.23 7.82
N ASN A 128 -8.56 -10.94 7.53
CA ASN A 128 -7.86 -10.22 6.45
C ASN A 128 -6.41 -9.82 6.82
N LEU A 129 -6.15 -9.58 8.10
CA LEU A 129 -4.79 -9.31 8.60
C LEU A 129 -4.15 -10.46 9.38
N ALA A 130 -4.83 -11.60 9.59
CA ALA A 130 -4.26 -12.71 10.34
C ALA A 130 -2.85 -13.06 9.82
N GLY A 131 -2.72 -13.27 8.50
CA GLY A 131 -1.42 -13.55 7.89
C GLY A 131 -0.42 -12.39 7.97
N MET A 132 -0.88 -11.13 7.99
CA MET A 132 0.02 -9.97 8.06
C MET A 132 0.55 -9.80 9.47
N ARG A 133 -0.30 -10.07 10.47
CA ARG A 133 0.06 -10.14 11.89
C ARG A 133 1.03 -11.30 12.14
N ASP A 134 0.78 -12.46 11.56
CA ASP A 134 1.64 -13.64 11.72
C ASP A 134 3.03 -13.42 11.08
N ASN A 135 3.09 -12.64 9.99
CA ASN A 135 4.34 -12.27 9.33
C ASN A 135 5.04 -11.06 9.96
N LEU A 136 4.38 -10.30 10.84
CA LEU A 136 4.93 -9.07 11.43
C LEU A 136 6.27 -9.28 12.14
N PRO A 137 6.46 -10.33 12.96
CA PRO A 137 7.75 -10.57 13.61
C PRO A 137 8.90 -10.74 12.60
N ALA A 138 8.66 -11.46 11.50
CA ALA A 138 9.65 -11.64 10.44
C ALA A 138 9.93 -10.35 9.67
N MET A 139 8.90 -9.54 9.43
CA MET A 139 9.06 -8.20 8.82
C MET A 139 9.86 -7.26 9.72
N GLN A 140 9.61 -7.27 11.03
CA GLN A 140 10.34 -6.45 12.01
C GLN A 140 11.80 -6.89 12.19
N ALA A 141 12.08 -8.19 12.07
CA ALA A 141 13.43 -8.74 12.11
C ALA A 141 14.21 -8.58 10.80
N ALA A 142 13.57 -8.12 9.72
CA ALA A 142 14.20 -8.00 8.43
C ALA A 142 15.34 -6.97 8.44
N THR A 143 16.47 -7.34 7.84
CA THR A 143 17.67 -6.48 7.69
C THR A 143 18.01 -6.21 6.22
N THR A 144 17.03 -6.38 5.33
CA THR A 144 17.21 -6.27 3.88
C THR A 144 17.72 -4.89 3.49
N THR A 145 18.89 -4.86 2.87
CA THR A 145 19.51 -3.64 2.35
C THR A 145 18.81 -3.15 1.08
N HIS A 146 19.04 -1.89 0.71
CA HIS A 146 18.52 -1.34 -0.54
C HIS A 146 18.95 -2.16 -1.77
N HIS A 147 20.22 -2.57 -1.81
CA HIS A 147 20.74 -3.38 -2.92
C HIS A 147 20.07 -4.75 -3.01
N GLU A 148 19.89 -5.45 -1.88
CA GLU A 148 19.19 -6.73 -1.84
C GLU A 148 17.71 -6.60 -2.21
N TYR A 149 17.07 -5.50 -1.79
CA TYR A 149 15.70 -5.18 -2.21
C TYR A 149 15.62 -5.07 -3.75
N GLU A 150 16.48 -4.27 -4.38
CA GLU A 150 16.47 -4.09 -5.83
C GLU A 150 16.77 -5.40 -6.58
N GLN A 151 17.66 -6.23 -6.05
CA GLN A 151 17.91 -7.56 -6.59
C GLN A 151 16.70 -8.50 -6.44
N GLY A 152 16.04 -8.49 -5.29
CA GLY A 152 14.85 -9.28 -5.01
C GLY A 152 13.67 -8.89 -5.91
N VAL A 153 13.45 -7.58 -6.12
CA VAL A 153 12.44 -7.08 -7.07
C VAL A 153 12.73 -7.56 -8.49
N ARG A 154 13.97 -7.44 -8.96
CA ARG A 154 14.37 -7.95 -10.30
C ARG A 154 14.20 -9.46 -10.42
N ALA A 155 14.47 -10.20 -9.35
CA ALA A 155 14.29 -11.64 -9.33
C ALA A 155 12.81 -12.02 -9.42
N PHE A 156 11.96 -11.37 -8.63
CA PHE A 156 10.51 -11.57 -8.67
C PHE A 156 9.92 -11.22 -10.04
N ALA A 157 10.34 -10.09 -10.63
CA ALA A 157 9.83 -9.63 -11.92
C ALA A 157 10.06 -10.63 -13.08
N ARG A 158 11.07 -11.51 -12.97
CA ARG A 158 11.33 -12.55 -13.98
C ARG A 158 10.34 -13.71 -13.93
N ASN A 159 9.74 -13.97 -12.77
CA ASN A 159 8.77 -15.05 -12.57
C ASN A 159 7.82 -14.69 -11.41
N PRO A 160 6.90 -13.75 -11.62
CA PRO A 160 6.00 -13.30 -10.57
C PRO A 160 5.04 -14.42 -10.16
N ALA A 161 4.93 -14.65 -8.85
CA ALA A 161 3.98 -15.59 -8.28
C ALA A 161 3.13 -14.90 -7.20
N PRO A 162 1.80 -14.78 -7.38
CA PRO A 162 1.05 -15.10 -8.59
C PRO A 162 1.41 -14.20 -9.79
N GLU A 163 1.06 -14.63 -10.99
CA GLU A 163 1.20 -13.81 -12.20
C GLU A 163 0.33 -12.55 -12.10
N GLY A 164 0.89 -11.41 -12.49
CA GLY A 164 0.18 -10.12 -12.53
C GLY A 164 1.13 -8.93 -12.67
N THR A 165 0.56 -7.73 -12.69
CA THR A 165 1.30 -6.48 -12.90
C THR A 165 2.07 -6.09 -11.65
N LEU A 166 3.40 -6.21 -11.70
CA LEU A 166 4.28 -5.66 -10.67
C LEU A 166 4.31 -4.14 -10.78
N MET A 167 3.85 -3.46 -9.73
CA MET A 167 3.86 -2.01 -9.59
C MET A 167 5.20 -1.55 -9.01
N ASN A 168 5.67 -0.40 -9.48
CA ASN A 168 6.82 0.24 -8.86
C ASN A 168 6.42 0.80 -7.49
N TRP A 169 7.07 0.36 -6.42
CA TRP A 169 6.92 1.02 -5.12
C TRP A 169 7.55 2.43 -5.22
N VAL A 170 6.84 3.48 -4.84
CA VAL A 170 7.32 4.87 -4.87
C VAL A 170 7.17 5.54 -3.50
N CYS A 171 7.58 6.80 -3.38
CA CYS A 171 7.58 7.53 -2.11
C CYS A 171 8.37 6.81 -0.99
N ARG A 172 9.45 6.12 -1.38
CA ARG A 172 10.32 5.36 -0.48
C ARG A 172 11.18 6.32 0.35
N ASP A 173 11.51 5.92 1.57
CA ASP A 173 12.54 6.54 2.43
C ASP A 173 12.31 8.00 2.89
N LYS A 174 11.12 8.55 2.70
CA LYS A 174 10.76 9.91 3.14
C LYS A 174 9.91 9.86 4.41
N ARG A 175 10.56 9.79 5.57
CA ARG A 175 9.86 9.67 6.88
C ARG A 175 8.94 10.84 7.18
N GLU A 176 9.25 12.01 6.64
CA GLU A 176 8.42 13.21 6.70
C GLU A 176 7.04 13.02 6.08
N TYR A 177 6.84 12.01 5.22
CA TYR A 177 5.53 11.67 4.66
C TYR A 177 4.59 11.02 5.67
N LEU A 178 5.11 10.55 6.80
CA LEU A 178 4.30 10.02 7.89
C LEU A 178 3.85 11.12 8.87
N ASP A 179 4.40 12.33 8.77
CA ASP A 179 3.99 13.45 9.62
C ASP A 179 2.68 14.05 9.11
N LEU A 180 1.63 13.92 9.93
CA LEU A 180 0.30 14.47 9.69
C LEU A 180 0.01 15.70 10.56
N SER A 181 1.01 16.22 11.29
CA SER A 181 0.87 17.46 12.08
C SER A 181 1.06 18.72 11.23
N ASN A 182 1.84 18.63 10.14
CA ASN A 182 2.19 19.75 9.27
C ASN A 182 2.08 19.35 7.79
N ASN A 183 1.96 20.34 6.89
CA ASN A 183 1.91 20.12 5.44
C ASN A 183 0.88 19.07 4.99
N VAL A 184 -0.34 19.16 5.54
CA VAL A 184 -1.39 18.19 5.24
C VAL A 184 -2.24 18.60 4.04
N ALA A 185 -2.84 17.59 3.43
CA ALA A 185 -3.88 17.75 2.45
C ALA A 185 -5.08 16.87 2.83
N THR A 186 -6.26 17.34 2.45
CA THR A 186 -7.51 16.63 2.65
C THR A 186 -7.91 15.92 1.39
N LEU A 187 -8.23 14.64 1.52
CA LEU A 187 -8.92 13.87 0.52
C LEU A 187 -10.38 13.72 0.94
N ASN A 188 -11.30 14.16 0.08
CA ASN A 188 -12.73 13.94 0.23
C ASN A 188 -13.09 12.71 -0.62
N PRO A 189 -13.33 11.54 -0.02
CA PRO A 189 -13.71 10.36 -0.79
C PRO A 189 -15.01 10.65 -1.55
N ALA A 190 -14.99 10.49 -2.88
CA ALA A 190 -16.24 10.27 -3.59
C ALA A 190 -16.72 8.86 -3.23
N GLY A 191 -17.98 8.72 -2.79
CA GLY A 191 -18.56 7.41 -2.54
C GLY A 191 -18.43 6.51 -3.77
N ALA A 192 -18.08 5.24 -3.54
CA ALA A 192 -18.03 4.22 -4.58
C ALA A 192 -19.41 3.98 -5.21
#